data_AF-A0A081ND76-F1
#
_entry.id   AF-A0A081ND76-F1
#
_cell.length_a   1.000
_cell.length_b   1.000
_cell.length_c   1.000
_cell.angle_alpha   90.00
_cell.angle_beta   90.00
_cell.angle_gamma   90.00
#
_symmetry.space_group_name_H-M   'P 1'
#
loop_
_entity.id
_entity.type
_entity.pdbx_description
1 polymer ?
#
loop_
_entity_poly.entity_id
_entity_poly.type
_entity_poly.pdbx_seq_one_letter_code
_entity_poly.pdbx_strand_id
1 'polypeptide(L)'
;MFSVFRASAFAVAMSSTMVVASSEVSQSQTDFEQFQDDRPSTTAVELGNREADLTFSAIAGTYEKTVVITDAYIEKVEASTDYAALATLREEQGDAAYDAAIEELSAKEKKEYNEYLESSNVILAKSVGLLGEAAKLNAGLKDLDPKELAANPFKISAAVQGVATAADQITFTVDALQVLKKYNDIYSSALSYAGR
;
A
#
# COMPACT_ATOMS: atom_id res chain seq x y z
N MET A 1 4.86 -73.14 36.97
CA MET A 1 4.91 -73.29 35.50
C MET A 1 4.01 -72.24 34.88
N PHE A 2 4.60 -71.40 33.99
CA PHE A 2 4.05 -70.77 32.76
C PHE A 2 2.58 -70.26 32.76
N SER A 3 2.18 -69.10 32.24
CA SER A 3 2.82 -68.08 31.42
C SER A 3 1.87 -66.86 31.35
N VAL A 4 2.47 -65.66 31.44
CA VAL A 4 2.24 -64.42 30.68
C VAL A 4 1.00 -64.34 29.75
N PHE A 5 0.20 -63.28 29.86
CA PHE A 5 0.05 -62.24 28.82
C PHE A 5 -0.72 -61.01 29.35
N ARG A 6 -0.01 -59.87 29.42
CA ARG A 6 -0.57 -58.52 29.58
C ARG A 6 -0.94 -57.99 28.19
N ALA A 7 -2.14 -57.44 28.04
CA ALA A 7 -2.49 -56.59 26.90
C ALA A 7 -2.60 -55.14 27.40
N SER A 8 -1.58 -54.36 27.10
CA SER A 8 -1.57 -52.91 27.27
C SER A 8 -2.35 -52.29 26.12
N ALA A 9 -3.44 -51.60 26.40
CA ALA A 9 -4.12 -50.74 25.44
C ALA A 9 -3.30 -49.45 25.29
N PHE A 10 -2.76 -49.26 24.10
CA PHE A 10 -1.95 -48.12 23.69
C PHE A 10 -2.89 -46.94 23.41
N ALA A 11 -2.95 -45.96 24.32
CA ALA A 11 -3.60 -44.68 24.06
C ALA A 11 -2.68 -43.85 23.15
N VAL A 12 -3.03 -43.79 21.85
CA VAL A 12 -2.41 -42.85 20.91
C VAL A 12 -2.96 -41.47 21.22
N ALA A 13 -2.22 -40.69 22.00
CA ALA A 13 -2.41 -39.26 22.09
C ALA A 13 -2.03 -38.66 20.73
N MET A 14 -3.04 -38.32 19.91
CA MET A 14 -2.84 -37.44 18.78
C MET A 14 -2.56 -36.03 19.32
N SER A 15 -1.28 -35.78 19.57
CA SER A 15 -0.74 -34.44 19.69
C SER A 15 -0.85 -33.81 18.31
N SER A 16 -1.95 -33.08 18.07
CA SER A 16 -2.06 -32.19 16.94
C SER A 16 -0.98 -31.14 17.09
N THR A 17 0.13 -31.38 16.40
CA THR A 17 1.16 -30.40 16.11
C THR A 17 0.47 -29.18 15.54
N MET A 18 0.46 -28.08 16.30
CA MET A 18 0.30 -26.75 15.75
C MET A 18 1.34 -26.62 14.63
N VAL A 19 0.88 -26.77 13.39
CA VAL A 19 1.58 -26.21 12.25
C VAL A 19 1.49 -24.72 12.47
N VAL A 20 2.56 -24.15 13.03
CA VAL A 20 2.87 -22.75 12.86
C VAL A 20 2.93 -22.57 11.36
N ALA A 21 1.84 -22.05 10.78
CA ALA A 21 1.85 -21.57 9.42
C ALA A 21 2.99 -20.56 9.35
N SER A 22 4.09 -20.97 8.70
CA SER A 22 5.15 -20.06 8.32
C SER A 22 4.48 -18.93 7.57
N SER A 23 4.52 -17.76 8.18
CA SER A 23 4.21 -16.44 7.64
C SER A 23 4.38 -16.42 6.12
N GLU A 24 3.28 -16.56 5.40
CA GLU A 24 3.17 -15.93 4.09
C GLU A 24 3.36 -14.44 4.37
N VAL A 25 4.53 -13.92 3.98
CA VAL A 25 4.75 -12.49 3.89
C VAL A 25 3.60 -11.99 3.02
N SER A 26 2.65 -11.30 3.64
CA SER A 26 1.43 -10.90 2.95
C SER A 26 1.84 -10.08 1.75
N GLN A 27 1.21 -10.33 0.61
CA GLN A 27 1.54 -9.68 -0.67
C GLN A 27 1.49 -8.14 -0.56
N SER A 28 0.78 -7.62 0.43
CA SER A 28 0.81 -6.21 0.82
C SER A 28 2.18 -5.71 1.28
N GLN A 29 2.93 -6.50 2.05
CA GLN A 29 4.26 -6.13 2.53
C GLN A 29 5.24 -6.00 1.36
N THR A 30 5.15 -6.88 0.36
CA THR A 30 6.00 -6.80 -0.84
C THR A 30 5.67 -5.59 -1.73
N ASP A 31 4.39 -5.22 -1.86
CA ASP A 31 3.99 -4.06 -2.66
C ASP A 31 4.54 -2.76 -2.05
N PHE A 32 4.56 -2.64 -0.71
CA PHE A 32 5.08 -1.45 -0.02
C PHE A 32 6.59 -1.43 0.15
N GLU A 33 7.25 -2.58 0.32
CA GLU A 33 8.71 -2.68 0.31
C GLU A 33 9.27 -2.20 -1.03
N GLN A 34 8.62 -2.57 -2.15
CA GLN A 34 9.00 -2.08 -3.47
C GLN A 34 8.90 -0.55 -3.57
N PHE A 35 7.88 0.08 -2.96
CA PHE A 35 7.77 1.53 -2.90
C PHE A 35 8.81 2.21 -2.00
N GLN A 36 9.51 1.48 -1.13
CA GLN A 36 10.63 2.04 -0.36
C GLN A 36 11.93 2.00 -1.15
N ASP A 37 12.17 0.91 -1.88
CA ASP A 37 13.40 0.69 -2.65
C ASP A 37 13.46 1.55 -3.93
N ASP A 38 12.32 1.73 -4.61
CA ASP A 38 12.25 2.42 -5.90
C ASP A 38 12.01 3.95 -5.78
N ARG A 39 12.20 4.56 -4.60
CA ARG A 39 11.88 5.98 -4.38
C ARG A 39 12.75 6.92 -5.21
N PRO A 40 12.18 7.72 -6.12
CA PRO A 40 12.93 8.76 -6.80
C PRO A 40 13.30 9.90 -5.83
N SER A 41 14.25 10.73 -6.25
CA SER A 41 14.58 11.97 -5.52
C SER A 41 13.35 12.86 -5.35
N THR A 42 13.19 13.50 -4.20
CA THR A 42 12.12 14.50 -3.94
C THR A 42 12.44 15.88 -4.50
N THR A 43 13.68 16.12 -4.94
CA THR A 43 14.12 17.46 -5.38
C THR A 43 13.75 17.70 -6.84
N ALA A 44 12.99 18.77 -7.09
CA ALA A 44 12.73 19.26 -8.45
C ALA A 44 14.00 19.90 -9.04
N VAL A 45 14.20 19.72 -10.35
CA VAL A 45 15.30 20.37 -11.09
C VAL A 45 14.86 21.79 -11.48
N GLU A 46 15.66 22.79 -11.12
CA GLU A 46 15.43 24.18 -11.55
C GLU A 46 16.09 24.47 -12.90
N LEU A 47 15.28 24.93 -13.86
CA LEU A 47 15.73 25.29 -15.20
C LEU A 47 15.89 26.80 -15.39
N GLY A 48 15.28 27.61 -14.51
CA GLY A 48 15.19 29.05 -14.66
C GLY A 48 14.12 29.48 -15.67
N ASN A 49 13.26 28.53 -16.09
CA ASN A 49 12.05 28.79 -16.84
C ASN A 49 10.89 28.69 -15.85
N ARG A 50 10.26 29.82 -15.53
CA ARG A 50 9.21 29.90 -14.50
C ARG A 50 8.09 28.88 -14.68
N GLU A 51 7.63 28.65 -15.91
CA GLU A 51 6.51 27.74 -16.17
C GLU A 51 6.93 26.27 -15.98
N ALA A 52 8.13 25.93 -16.45
CA ALA A 52 8.73 24.61 -16.23
C ALA A 52 8.97 24.34 -14.74
N ASP A 53 9.57 25.31 -14.04
CA ASP A 53 9.92 25.21 -12.62
C ASP A 53 8.65 25.06 -11.76
N LEU A 54 7.56 25.76 -12.10
CA LEU A 54 6.27 25.59 -11.43
C LEU A 54 5.67 24.19 -11.67
N THR A 55 5.77 23.68 -12.89
CA THR A 55 5.26 22.35 -13.25
C THR A 55 6.04 21.26 -12.50
N PHE A 56 7.37 21.30 -12.51
CA PHE A 56 8.20 20.34 -11.79
C PHE A 56 8.02 20.45 -10.28
N SER A 57 7.85 21.66 -9.74
CA SER A 57 7.54 21.85 -8.31
C SER A 57 6.18 21.25 -7.94
N ALA A 58 5.17 21.37 -8.81
CA ALA A 58 3.85 20.76 -8.58
C ALA A 58 3.93 19.23 -8.59
N ILE A 59 4.72 18.65 -9.48
CA ILE A 59 4.97 17.20 -9.52
C ILE A 59 5.70 16.75 -8.26
N ALA A 60 6.80 17.40 -7.91
CA ALA A 60 7.56 17.08 -6.70
C ALA A 60 6.71 17.20 -5.42
N GLY A 61 5.88 18.25 -5.32
CA GLY A 61 4.98 18.43 -4.17
C GLY A 61 3.85 17.39 -4.12
N THR A 62 3.37 16.91 -5.26
CA THR A 62 2.38 15.80 -5.31
C THR A 62 3.04 14.48 -4.91
N TYR A 63 4.26 14.25 -5.38
CA TYR A 63 5.09 13.11 -4.99
C TYR A 63 5.37 13.10 -3.48
N GLU A 64 5.80 14.22 -2.90
CA GLU A 64 6.06 14.33 -1.46
C GLU A 64 4.83 14.00 -0.62
N LYS A 65 3.66 14.56 -0.98
CA LYS A 65 2.39 14.22 -0.30
C LYS A 65 2.06 12.74 -0.41
N THR A 66 2.36 12.13 -1.54
CA THR A 66 2.13 10.70 -1.78
C THR A 66 3.02 9.86 -0.89
N VAL A 67 4.32 10.18 -0.81
CA VAL A 67 5.26 9.54 0.11
C VAL A 67 4.77 9.62 1.56
N VAL A 68 4.33 10.80 2.02
CA VAL A 68 3.81 10.98 3.39
C VAL A 68 2.59 10.10 3.67
N ILE A 69 1.66 9.98 2.72
CA ILE A 69 0.47 9.12 2.90
C ILE A 69 0.86 7.65 2.88
N THR A 70 1.75 7.26 1.96
CA THR A 70 2.27 5.89 1.87
C THR A 70 2.97 5.50 3.17
N ASP A 71 3.86 6.34 3.70
CA ASP A 71 4.57 6.10 4.96
C ASP A 71 3.61 5.97 6.15
N ALA A 72 2.65 6.88 6.26
CA ALA A 72 1.65 6.82 7.33
C ALA A 72 0.77 5.56 7.23
N TYR A 73 0.50 5.08 6.01
CA TYR A 73 -0.24 3.85 5.80
C TYR A 73 0.60 2.61 6.15
N ILE A 74 1.87 2.57 5.74
CA ILE A 74 2.79 1.47 6.07
C ILE A 74 2.94 1.35 7.59
N GLU A 75 3.23 2.45 8.29
CA GLU A 75 3.33 2.46 9.76
C GLU A 75 2.06 1.92 10.42
N LYS A 76 0.90 2.27 9.87
CA LYS A 76 -0.40 1.79 10.37
C LYS A 76 -0.59 0.29 10.14
N VAL A 77 -0.19 -0.23 8.99
CA VAL A 77 -0.25 -1.67 8.66
C VAL A 77 0.71 -2.45 9.55
N GLU A 78 1.95 -1.98 9.71
CA GLU A 78 2.96 -2.61 10.56
C GLU A 78 2.55 -2.65 12.05
N ALA A 79 1.84 -1.63 12.53
CA ALA A 79 1.31 -1.59 13.89
C ALA A 79 0.06 -2.47 14.10
N SER A 80 -0.53 -3.02 13.05
CA SER A 80 -1.83 -3.71 13.10
C SER A 80 -1.92 -4.84 12.06
N THR A 81 -0.85 -5.63 11.93
CA THR A 81 -0.70 -6.66 10.90
C THR A 81 -1.84 -7.67 10.87
N ASP A 82 -2.33 -8.12 12.03
CA ASP A 82 -3.44 -9.08 12.13
C ASP A 82 -4.74 -8.50 11.55
N TYR A 83 -5.01 -7.23 11.80
CA TYR A 83 -6.18 -6.52 11.26
C TYR A 83 -6.04 -6.23 9.77
N ALA A 84 -4.83 -5.90 9.31
CA ALA A 84 -4.56 -5.77 7.88
C ALA A 84 -4.84 -7.09 7.14
N ALA A 85 -4.38 -8.22 7.70
CA ALA A 85 -4.56 -9.55 7.12
C ALA A 85 -6.03 -9.97 7.01
N LEU A 86 -6.87 -9.62 8.00
CA LEU A 86 -8.32 -9.87 7.94
C LEU A 86 -8.98 -9.15 6.77
N ALA A 87 -8.58 -7.91 6.50
CA ALA A 87 -9.16 -7.16 5.40
C ALA A 87 -8.74 -7.70 4.01
N THR A 88 -7.49 -8.17 3.86
CA THR A 88 -7.01 -8.81 2.61
C THR A 88 -7.56 -10.22 2.42
N LEU A 89 -7.89 -10.94 3.50
CA LEU A 89 -8.52 -12.27 3.43
C LEU A 89 -9.76 -12.27 2.53
N ARG A 90 -10.53 -11.19 2.55
CA ARG A 90 -11.72 -11.03 1.72
C ARG A 90 -11.42 -10.98 0.23
N GLU A 91 -10.31 -10.35 -0.17
CA GLU A 91 -9.90 -10.27 -1.59
C GLU A 91 -9.39 -11.63 -2.07
N GLU A 92 -8.60 -12.31 -1.24
CA GLU A 92 -7.91 -13.54 -1.60
C GLU A 92 -8.81 -14.79 -1.52
N GLN A 93 -9.68 -14.84 -0.52
CA GLN A 93 -10.47 -16.03 -0.18
C GLN A 93 -11.99 -15.80 -0.24
N GLY A 94 -12.41 -14.56 -0.48
CA GLY A 94 -13.82 -14.19 -0.65
C GLY A 94 -14.58 -13.93 0.65
N ASP A 95 -15.82 -13.48 0.50
CA ASP A 95 -16.69 -13.05 1.61
C ASP A 95 -16.90 -14.15 2.67
N ALA A 96 -17.06 -15.41 2.27
CA ALA A 96 -17.34 -16.49 3.22
C ALA A 96 -16.18 -16.76 4.19
N ALA A 97 -14.93 -16.67 3.73
CA ALA A 97 -13.75 -16.85 4.57
C ALA A 97 -13.56 -15.65 5.50
N TYR A 98 -13.78 -14.45 4.98
CA TYR A 98 -13.79 -13.21 5.75
C TYR A 98 -14.82 -13.24 6.88
N ASP A 99 -16.07 -13.62 6.56
CA ASP A 99 -17.17 -13.67 7.52
C ASP A 99 -16.87 -14.64 8.66
N ALA A 100 -16.36 -15.83 8.35
CA ALA A 100 -15.95 -16.80 9.35
C ALA A 100 -14.85 -16.25 10.28
N ALA A 101 -13.83 -15.60 9.71
CA ALA A 101 -12.75 -15.01 10.50
C ALA A 101 -13.22 -13.85 11.39
N ILE A 102 -14.16 -13.02 10.91
CA ILE A 102 -14.77 -11.97 11.71
C ILE A 102 -15.65 -12.56 12.82
N GLU A 103 -16.39 -13.64 12.57
CA GLU A 103 -17.22 -14.28 13.58
C GLU A 103 -16.41 -14.82 14.77
N GLU A 104 -15.20 -15.32 14.51
CA GLU A 104 -14.26 -15.81 15.53
C GLU A 104 -13.73 -14.72 16.46
N LEU A 105 -13.79 -13.44 16.05
CA LEU A 105 -13.35 -12.33 16.89
C LEU A 105 -14.28 -12.10 18.08
N SER A 106 -13.67 -11.86 19.24
CA SER A 106 -14.38 -11.36 20.42
C SER A 106 -14.99 -9.98 20.15
N ALA A 107 -15.98 -9.58 20.97
CA ALA A 107 -16.59 -8.25 20.85
C ALA A 107 -15.57 -7.09 20.98
N LYS A 108 -14.48 -7.31 21.74
CA LYS A 108 -13.41 -6.32 21.88
C LYS A 108 -12.58 -6.22 20.60
N GLU A 109 -12.15 -7.34 20.05
CA GLU A 109 -11.37 -7.39 18.80
C GLU A 109 -12.17 -6.83 17.61
N LYS A 110 -13.47 -7.11 17.53
CA LYS A 110 -14.37 -6.50 16.52
C LYS A 110 -14.38 -4.97 16.60
N LYS A 111 -14.40 -4.41 17.82
CA LYS A 111 -14.35 -2.96 18.01
C LYS A 111 -13.02 -2.38 17.56
N GLU A 112 -11.91 -3.00 17.97
CA GLU A 112 -10.56 -2.58 17.56
C GLU A 112 -10.35 -2.69 16.05
N TYR A 113 -10.88 -3.75 15.43
CA TYR A 113 -10.86 -3.93 13.99
C TYR A 113 -11.67 -2.84 13.25
N ASN A 114 -12.86 -2.49 13.74
CA ASN A 114 -13.63 -1.38 13.16
C ASN A 114 -12.89 -0.03 13.30
N GLU A 115 -12.28 0.25 14.46
CA GLU A 115 -11.46 1.45 14.66
C GLU A 115 -10.25 1.48 13.71
N TYR A 116 -9.62 0.32 13.48
CA TYR A 116 -8.57 0.15 12.49
C TYR A 116 -9.08 0.49 11.08
N LEU A 117 -10.19 -0.12 10.65
CA LEU A 117 -10.76 0.11 9.32
C LEU A 117 -11.15 1.58 9.11
N GLU A 118 -11.82 2.21 10.08
CA GLU A 118 -12.22 3.63 10.00
C GLU A 118 -10.99 4.55 9.88
N SER A 119 -10.00 4.35 10.74
CA SER A 119 -8.80 5.18 10.74
C SER A 119 -7.95 4.99 9.49
N SER A 120 -7.84 3.76 8.98
CA SER A 120 -7.15 3.46 7.73
C SER A 120 -7.89 4.07 6.53
N ASN A 121 -9.22 4.01 6.49
CA ASN A 121 -10.02 4.64 5.43
C ASN A 121 -9.81 6.16 5.39
N VAL A 122 -9.70 6.83 6.54
CA VAL A 122 -9.39 8.27 6.60
C VAL A 122 -8.02 8.61 6.00
N ILE A 123 -7.01 7.78 6.22
CA ILE A 123 -5.67 7.95 5.60
C ILE A 123 -5.78 7.75 4.09
N LEU A 124 -6.40 6.65 3.68
CA LEU A 124 -6.46 6.21 2.29
C LEU A 124 -7.39 7.09 1.44
N ALA A 125 -8.45 7.68 1.99
CA ALA A 125 -9.33 8.60 1.27
C ALA A 125 -8.58 9.83 0.69
N LYS A 126 -7.48 10.26 1.34
CA LYS A 126 -6.61 11.33 0.84
C LYS A 126 -5.92 10.95 -0.47
N SER A 127 -5.61 9.66 -0.68
CA SER A 127 -4.96 9.16 -1.88
C SER A 127 -5.85 9.30 -3.13
N VAL A 128 -7.16 9.11 -2.98
CA VAL A 128 -8.13 9.17 -4.09
C VAL A 128 -8.16 10.56 -4.73
N GLY A 129 -8.09 11.62 -3.91
CA GLY A 129 -8.02 12.99 -4.38
C GLY A 129 -6.73 13.29 -5.15
N LEU A 130 -5.60 12.83 -4.62
CA LEU A 130 -4.29 13.02 -5.24
C LEU A 130 -4.15 12.24 -6.56
N LEU A 131 -4.77 11.08 -6.71
CA LEU A 131 -4.67 10.27 -7.92
C LEU A 131 -5.19 11.04 -9.16
N GLY A 132 -6.28 11.80 -8.98
CA GLY A 132 -6.83 12.64 -10.04
C GLY A 132 -5.92 13.82 -10.42
N GLU A 133 -5.22 14.41 -9.45
CA GLU A 133 -4.23 15.45 -9.70
C GLU A 133 -2.98 14.89 -10.38
N ALA A 134 -2.47 13.76 -9.89
CA ALA A 134 -1.31 13.07 -10.44
C ALA A 134 -1.54 12.64 -11.90
N ALA A 135 -2.73 12.12 -12.23
CA ALA A 135 -3.07 11.75 -13.60
C ALA A 135 -3.02 12.95 -14.57
N LYS A 136 -3.48 14.14 -14.14
CA LYS A 136 -3.42 15.37 -14.94
C LYS A 136 -1.98 15.84 -15.13
N LEU A 137 -1.18 15.81 -14.07
CA LEU A 137 0.24 16.17 -14.13
C LEU A 137 1.03 15.22 -15.04
N ASN A 138 0.75 13.91 -14.96
CA ASN A 138 1.36 12.91 -15.84
C ASN A 138 1.02 13.14 -17.32
N ALA A 139 -0.25 13.48 -17.61
CA ALA A 139 -0.66 13.83 -18.96
C ALA A 139 0.08 15.08 -19.46
N GLY A 140 0.12 16.15 -18.66
CA GLY A 140 0.82 17.39 -19.02
C GLY A 140 2.32 17.21 -19.21
N LEU A 141 2.96 16.33 -18.44
CA LEU A 141 4.39 16.03 -18.57
C LEU A 141 4.74 15.40 -19.93
N LYS A 142 3.87 14.53 -20.46
CA LYS A 142 4.10 13.84 -21.75
C LYS A 142 4.12 14.79 -22.94
N ASP A 143 3.48 15.94 -22.81
CA ASP A 143 3.39 16.96 -23.85
C ASP A 143 4.56 17.97 -23.79
N LEU A 144 5.48 17.86 -22.82
CA LEU A 144 6.61 18.76 -22.70
C LEU A 144 7.76 18.38 -23.64
N ASP A 145 8.22 19.32 -24.47
CA ASP A 145 9.50 19.22 -25.19
C ASP A 145 10.62 19.86 -24.36
N PRO A 146 11.62 19.08 -23.87
CA PRO A 146 12.76 19.61 -23.14
C PRO A 146 13.51 20.74 -23.86
N LYS A 147 13.49 20.76 -25.20
CA LYS A 147 14.12 21.82 -25.99
C LYS A 147 13.39 23.15 -25.86
N GLU A 148 12.07 23.11 -25.75
CA GLU A 148 11.23 24.31 -25.58
C GLU A 148 11.30 24.85 -24.14
N LEU A 149 11.59 23.98 -23.16
CA LEU A 149 11.76 24.36 -21.76
C LEU A 149 13.10 25.06 -21.49
N ALA A 150 14.13 24.74 -22.27
CA ALA A 150 15.48 25.26 -22.05
C ALA A 150 15.58 26.75 -22.40
N ALA A 151 15.84 27.59 -21.40
CA ALA A 151 16.00 29.03 -21.59
C ALA A 151 17.16 29.41 -22.54
N ASN A 152 18.12 28.50 -22.76
CA ASN A 152 19.16 28.58 -23.78
C ASN A 152 19.73 27.18 -24.10
N PRO A 153 20.49 27.01 -25.19
CA PRO A 153 21.00 25.70 -25.62
C PRO A 153 21.86 24.96 -24.59
N PHE A 154 22.58 25.67 -23.72
CA PHE A 154 23.40 25.05 -22.67
C PHE A 154 22.57 24.43 -21.53
N LYS A 155 21.28 24.77 -21.46
CA LYS A 155 20.35 24.25 -20.45
C LYS A 155 19.53 23.06 -20.94
N ILE A 156 19.66 22.63 -22.20
CA ILE A 156 18.91 21.49 -22.75
C ILE A 156 19.17 20.21 -21.94
N SER A 157 20.42 19.94 -21.55
CA SER A 157 20.75 18.78 -20.71
C SER A 157 20.04 18.82 -19.36
N ALA A 158 19.99 20.00 -18.71
CA ALA A 158 19.26 20.16 -17.46
C ALA A 158 17.75 19.98 -17.67
N ALA A 159 17.20 20.48 -18.78
CA ALA A 159 15.79 20.32 -19.11
C ALA A 159 15.40 18.85 -19.34
N VAL A 160 16.24 18.10 -20.06
CA VAL A 160 16.06 16.64 -20.24
C VAL A 160 16.09 15.92 -18.89
N GLN A 161 17.04 16.27 -18.02
CA GLN A 161 17.12 15.69 -16.68
C GLN A 161 15.89 16.05 -15.84
N GLY A 162 15.42 17.30 -15.89
CA GLY A 162 14.24 17.74 -15.16
C GLY A 162 12.98 17.00 -15.58
N VAL A 163 12.77 16.83 -16.90
CA VAL A 163 11.65 16.02 -17.41
C VAL A 163 11.77 14.57 -16.99
N ALA A 164 12.97 13.97 -17.03
CA ALA A 164 13.19 12.60 -16.58
C ALA A 164 12.89 12.43 -15.08
N THR A 165 13.42 13.30 -14.21
CA THR A 165 13.14 13.27 -12.77
C THR A 165 11.65 13.46 -12.48
N ALA A 166 10.99 14.39 -13.15
CA ALA A 166 9.55 14.58 -13.02
C ALA A 166 8.74 13.36 -13.49
N ALA A 167 9.22 12.65 -14.52
CA ALA A 167 8.60 11.42 -15.03
C ALA A 167 8.70 10.29 -14.02
N ASP A 168 9.87 10.11 -13.40
CA ASP A 168 10.06 9.09 -12.36
C ASP A 168 9.17 9.39 -11.15
N GLN A 169 9.17 10.64 -10.67
CA GLN A 169 8.33 11.09 -9.56
C GLN A 169 6.84 10.86 -9.83
N ILE A 170 6.34 11.25 -11.00
CA ILE A 170 4.90 11.14 -11.29
C ILE A 170 4.47 9.70 -11.56
N THR A 171 5.35 8.87 -12.13
CA THR A 171 5.07 7.44 -12.34
C THR A 171 4.95 6.74 -11.00
N PHE A 172 5.95 6.89 -10.13
CA PHE A 172 5.89 6.39 -8.75
C PHE A 172 4.63 6.86 -8.04
N THR A 173 4.31 8.16 -8.16
CA THR A 173 3.12 8.76 -7.54
C THR A 173 1.84 8.06 -7.99
N VAL A 174 1.67 7.85 -9.29
CA VAL A 174 0.48 7.18 -9.83
C VAL A 174 0.38 5.74 -9.33
N ASP A 175 1.49 5.00 -9.37
CA ASP A 175 1.51 3.59 -8.97
C ASP A 175 1.21 3.43 -7.48
N ALA A 176 1.86 4.22 -6.62
CA ALA A 176 1.61 4.22 -5.18
C ALA A 176 0.14 4.59 -4.85
N LEU A 177 -0.40 5.63 -5.50
CA LEU A 177 -1.79 6.05 -5.27
C LEU A 177 -2.81 5.02 -5.79
N GLN A 178 -2.50 4.26 -6.84
CA GLN A 178 -3.35 3.15 -7.29
C GLN A 178 -3.40 2.02 -6.26
N VAL A 179 -2.24 1.65 -5.69
CA VAL A 179 -2.18 0.65 -4.63
C VAL A 179 -2.93 1.12 -3.38
N LEU A 180 -2.72 2.36 -2.94
CA LEU A 180 -3.46 2.93 -1.80
C LEU A 180 -4.97 2.99 -2.05
N LYS A 181 -5.40 3.34 -3.28
CA LYS A 181 -6.81 3.29 -3.66
C LYS A 181 -7.36 1.87 -3.57
N LYS A 182 -6.61 0.86 -4.03
CA LYS A 182 -7.03 -0.54 -3.92
C LYS A 182 -7.35 -0.90 -2.46
N TYR A 183 -6.45 -0.59 -1.52
CA TYR A 183 -6.71 -0.80 -0.10
C TYR A 183 -7.89 0.02 0.43
N ASN A 184 -8.09 1.24 -0.07
CA ASN A 184 -9.24 2.05 0.31
C ASN A 184 -10.55 1.35 -0.04
N ASP A 185 -10.62 0.76 -1.23
CA ASP A 185 -11.80 0.05 -1.71
C ASP A 185 -12.07 -1.21 -0.86
N ILE A 186 -11.02 -1.97 -0.52
CA ILE A 186 -11.10 -3.14 0.37
C ILE A 186 -11.65 -2.73 1.74
N TYR A 187 -11.10 -1.69 2.36
CA TYR A 187 -11.46 -1.29 3.72
C TYR A 187 -12.83 -0.63 3.78
N SER A 188 -13.20 0.13 2.75
CA SER A 188 -14.56 0.66 2.60
C SER A 188 -15.59 -0.45 2.49
N SER A 189 -15.27 -1.51 1.74
CA SER A 189 -16.13 -2.68 1.62
C SER A 189 -16.26 -3.44 2.95
N ALA A 190 -15.17 -3.61 3.70
CA ALA A 190 -15.16 -4.24 5.02
C ALA A 190 -16.01 -3.47 6.05
N LEU A 191 -15.91 -2.13 6.10
CA LEU A 191 -16.75 -1.29 6.97
C LEU A 191 -18.24 -1.41 6.66
N SER A 192 -18.60 -1.45 5.37
CA SER A 192 -19.99 -1.59 4.95
C SER A 192 -20.62 -2.91 5.42
N TYR A 193 -19.79 -3.93 5.69
CA TYR A 193 -20.21 -5.23 6.19
C TYR A 193 -20.25 -5.28 7.72
N ALA A 194 -19.26 -4.71 8.42
CA ALA A 194 -19.19 -4.72 9.88
C ALA A 194 -20.34 -3.96 10.58
N GLY A 195 -21.11 -3.15 9.83
CA GLY A 195 -22.32 -2.48 10.30
C GLY A 195 -23.64 -3.24 10.07
N ARG A 196 -23.60 -4.46 9.54
CA ARG A 196 -24.76 -5.36 9.38
C ARG A 196 -24.81 -6.40 10.50
#